data_AF-A0ABD0Q613-F1
#
_entry.id   AF-A0ABD0Q613-F1
#
_cell.length_a   1.000
_cell.length_b   1.000
_cell.length_c   1.000
_cell.angle_alpha   90.00
_cell.angle_beta   90.00
_cell.angle_gamma   90.00
#
_symmetry.space_group_name_H-M   'P 1'
#
loop_
_entity.id
_entity.type
_entity.pdbx_description
1 polymer ?
#
loop_
_entity_poly.entity_id
_entity_poly.type
_entity_poly.pdbx_seq_one_letter_code
_entity_poly.pdbx_strand_id
1 'polypeptide(L)' 'STSVVFLIYNNIGDLLTPADDPGVADYSRYAAAGEIMVNSPVIAAAISNPKAFVLNNVTFTLKHTQ' A
#
# COMPACT_ATOMS: atom_id res chain seq x y z
N SER A 1 4.44 -28.15 -1.95
CA SER A 1 5.36 -27.10 -1.48
C SER A 1 4.63 -25.77 -1.53
N THR A 2 4.76 -24.95 -0.50
CA THR A 2 4.17 -23.60 -0.46
C THR A 2 5.31 -22.61 -0.26
N SER A 3 5.28 -21.52 -1.02
CA SER A 3 6.26 -20.45 -0.94
C SER A 3 5.55 -19.16 -0.64
N VAL A 4 6.16 -18.35 0.23
CA VAL A 4 5.71 -17.01 0.55
C VAL A 4 6.85 -16.05 0.22
N VAL A 5 6.53 -14.97 -0.48
CA VAL A 5 7.48 -13.93 -0.86
C VAL A 5 7.01 -12.61 -0.26
N PHE A 6 7.95 -11.85 0.30
CA PHE A 6 7.74 -10.50 0.81
C PHE A 6 8.69 -9.55 0.08
N LEU A 7 8.16 -8.40 -0.33
CA LEU A 7 8.92 -7.35 -1.01
C LEU A 7 8.67 -6.02 -0.32
N ILE A 8 9.73 -5.25 -0.14
CA ILE A 8 9.68 -3.87 0.35
C ILE A 8 10.34 -2.99 -0.69
N TYR A 9 9.59 -2.01 -1.18
CA TYR A 9 10.07 -1.02 -2.12
C TYR A 9 10.12 0.33 -1.41
N ASN A 10 11.32 0.85 -1.22
CA ASN A 10 11.52 2.09 -0.46
C ASN A 10 11.16 3.34 -1.28
N ASN A 11 11.39 3.33 -2.61
CA ASN A 11 11.40 4.55 -3.42
C ASN A 11 10.54 4.45 -4.69
N ILE A 12 9.42 3.71 -4.65
CA ILE A 12 8.49 3.62 -5.79
C ILE A 12 7.19 4.41 -5.57
N GLY A 13 7.08 5.14 -4.45
CA GLY A 13 5.88 5.88 -4.08
C GLY A 13 5.46 6.88 -5.16
N ASP A 14 6.42 7.61 -5.74
CA ASP A 14 6.19 8.60 -6.79
C ASP A 14 5.62 8.00 -8.09
N LEU A 15 5.87 6.71 -8.33
CA LEU A 15 5.34 5.99 -9.50
C LEU A 15 3.91 5.47 -9.25
N LEU A 16 3.50 5.41 -7.99
CA LEU A 16 2.23 4.84 -7.54
C LEU A 16 1.30 5.92 -6.95
N THR A 17 1.58 7.19 -7.21
CA THR A 17 0.71 8.31 -6.89
C THR A 17 -0.69 8.04 -7.44
N PRO A 18 -1.74 8.02 -6.59
CA PRO A 18 -3.10 7.74 -7.04
C PRO A 18 -3.61 8.84 -7.98
N ALA A 19 -4.23 8.47 -9.09
CA ALA A 19 -4.94 9.42 -9.95
C ALA A 19 -6.25 9.89 -9.31
N ASP A 20 -6.91 8.99 -8.58
CA ASP A 20 -8.15 9.23 -7.83
C ASP A 20 -8.02 8.59 -6.45
N ASP A 21 -8.49 9.25 -5.39
CA ASP A 21 -8.49 8.68 -4.05
C ASP A 21 -9.70 7.74 -3.86
N PRO A 22 -9.49 6.41 -3.71
CA PRO A 22 -10.57 5.46 -3.50
C PRO A 22 -11.24 5.60 -2.13
N GLY A 23 -10.68 6.39 -1.21
CA GLY A 23 -11.18 6.62 0.14
C GLY A 23 -12.27 7.69 0.28
N VAL A 24 -12.67 8.36 -0.80
CA VAL A 24 -13.73 9.40 -0.90
C VAL A 24 -13.95 10.14 0.44
N ALA A 25 -12.89 10.71 1.00
CA ALA A 25 -13.04 11.76 1.99
C ALA A 25 -13.21 13.06 1.21
N ASP A 26 -14.18 13.89 1.57
CA ASP A 26 -14.26 15.22 0.99
C ASP A 26 -13.01 16.02 1.40
N TYR A 27 -12.04 16.08 0.48
CA TYR A 27 -10.79 16.82 0.63
C TYR A 27 -10.94 18.29 0.25
N SER A 28 -12.15 18.81 0.00
CA SER A 28 -12.35 20.25 -0.25
C SER A 28 -11.76 21.12 0.87
N ARG A 29 -11.81 20.67 2.12
CA ARG A 29 -11.16 21.31 3.29
C ARG A 29 -9.64 21.23 3.31
N TYR A 30 -9.06 20.35 2.50
CA TYR A 30 -7.62 20.12 2.33
C TYR A 30 -7.17 20.49 0.92
N ALA A 31 -7.94 21.30 0.17
CA ALA A 31 -7.53 21.78 -1.16
C ALA A 31 -6.18 22.53 -1.14
N ALA A 32 -5.76 23.02 0.04
CA ALA A 32 -4.45 23.63 0.28
C ALA A 32 -3.33 22.62 0.64
N ALA A 33 -3.64 21.34 0.86
CA ALA A 33 -2.71 20.32 1.36
C ALA A 33 -1.84 19.69 0.25
N GLY A 34 -2.06 20.03 -1.02
CA GLY A 34 -1.26 19.57 -2.14
C GLY A 34 -1.73 18.25 -2.75
N GLU A 35 -0.89 17.67 -3.60
CA GLU A 35 -1.14 16.41 -4.30
C GLU A 35 -1.16 15.23 -3.32
N ILE A 36 -2.04 14.25 -3.55
CA ILE A 36 -2.11 13.03 -2.74
C ILE A 36 -0.90 12.16 -3.07
N MET A 37 -0.07 11.85 -2.08
CA MET A 37 1.16 11.07 -2.28
C MET A 37 1.20 9.82 -1.40
N VAL A 38 1.97 8.82 -1.84
CA VAL A 38 2.31 7.65 -1.03
C VAL A 38 3.32 8.06 0.05
N ASN A 39 2.88 8.13 1.31
CA ASN A 39 3.72 8.55 2.44
C ASN A 39 4.36 7.38 3.21
N SER A 40 4.69 6.26 2.56
CA SER A 40 5.33 5.11 3.21
C SER A 40 6.07 4.23 2.19
N PRO A 41 6.98 3.33 2.62
CA PRO A 41 7.46 2.25 1.76
C PRO A 41 6.30 1.38 1.28
N VAL A 42 6.39 0.90 0.04
CA VAL A 42 5.36 0.01 -0.54
C VAL A 42 5.74 -1.43 -0.23
N ILE A 43 4.83 -2.16 0.42
CA ILE A 43 5.02 -3.57 0.78
C ILE A 43 4.08 -4.45 -0.02
N ALA A 44 4.60 -5.59 -0.48
CA ALA A 44 3.82 -6.63 -1.13
C ALA A 44 4.13 -8.01 -0.52
N ALA A 45 3.11 -8.88 -0.49
CA ALA A 45 3.27 -10.29 -0.17
C ALA A 45 2.55 -11.17 -1.19
N ALA A 46 3.14 -12.31 -1.52
CA ALA A 46 2.56 -13.29 -2.43
C ALA A 46 2.74 -14.70 -1.87
N ILE A 47 1.73 -15.56 -2.07
CA ILE A 47 1.76 -16.97 -1.70
C ILE A 47 1.50 -17.84 -2.94
N SER A 48 2.27 -18.90 -3.11
CA SER A 48 2.17 -19.75 -4.31
C SER A 48 0.91 -20.62 -4.36
N ASN A 49 0.24 -20.85 -3.22
CA ASN A 49 -0.98 -21.66 -3.16
C ASN A 49 -2.05 -21.02 -2.22
N PRO A 50 -2.71 -19.94 -2.65
CA PRO A 50 -3.67 -19.20 -1.83
C PRO A 50 -4.97 -19.98 -1.55
N LYS A 51 -5.28 -21.02 -2.33
CA LYS A 51 -6.50 -21.84 -2.15
C LYS A 51 -6.33 -22.87 -1.03
N ALA A 52 -5.13 -23.43 -0.87
CA ALA A 52 -4.82 -24.36 0.20
C ALA A 52 -4.56 -23.63 1.54
N PHE A 53 -4.09 -22.39 1.48
CA PHE A 53 -3.76 -21.56 2.64
C PHE A 53 -4.51 -20.24 2.53
N VAL A 54 -5.80 -20.26 2.89
CA VAL A 54 -6.61 -19.04 2.98
C VAL A 54 -6.05 -18.19 4.12
N LEU A 55 -5.50 -17.03 3.77
CA LEU A 55 -5.01 -16.06 4.75
C LEU A 55 -6.21 -15.27 5.28
N ASN A 56 -6.56 -15.50 6.55
CA ASN A 56 -7.68 -14.78 7.19
C ASN A 56 -7.37 -13.29 7.32
N ASN A 57 -6.15 -12.95 7.75
CA ASN A 57 -5.67 -11.58 7.88
C ASN A 57 -4.22 -11.47 7.37
N VAL A 58 -3.92 -10.38 6.67
CA VAL A 58 -2.56 -9.98 6.33
C VAL A 58 -2.35 -8.58 6.88
N THR A 59 -1.43 -8.44 7.84
CA THR A 59 -1.19 -7.17 8.53
C THR A 59 0.21 -6.67 8.22
N PHE A 60 0.29 -5.42 7.78
CA PHE A 60 1.53 -4.67 7.66
C PHE A 60 1.44 -3.41 8.51
N THR A 61 2.55 -3.06 9.15
CA THR A 61 2.67 -1.80 9.88
C THR A 61 3.77 -1.00 9.20
N LEU A 62 3.43 0.21 8.77
CA LEU A 62 4.32 1.09 8.01
C LEU A 62 4.56 2.37 8.79
N LYS A 63 5.79 2.87 8.71
CA LYS A 63 6.13 4.20 9.21
C LYS A 63 5.87 5.21 8.10
N HIS A 64 5.30 6.37 8.46
CA HIS A 64 5.28 7.50 7.56
C HIS A 64 6.71 7.91 7.20
N THR A 65 6.89 8.36 5.95
CA THR A 65 8.21 8.70 5.41
C THR A 65 8.63 10.10 5.83
N GLN A 66 7.64 10.95 6.12
CA GLN A 66 7.78 12.25 6.76
C GLN A 66 7.39 12.18 8.25
#